data_AF-A0A9Q3V3U3-F1
#
_entry.id   AF-A0A9Q3V3U3-F1
#
_cell.length_a   1.000
_cell.length_b   1.000
_cell.length_c   1.000
_cell.angle_alpha   90.00
_cell.angle_beta   90.00
_cell.angle_gamma   90.00
#
_symmetry.space_group_name_H-M   'P 1'
#
loop_
_entity.id
_entity.type
_entity.pdbx_description
1 polymer ?
#
loop_
_entity_poly.entity_id
_entity_poly.type
_entity_poly.pdbx_seq_one_letter_code
_entity_poly.pdbx_strand_id
1 'polypeptide(L)' 'MSGPELANHLNRNNIKTDSGNTYAGTQGTYSLVKATYNELMKNGYSINADKVALAFVKEDGAYAYL' A
#
# COMPACT_ATOMS: atom_id res chain seq x y z
N MET A 1 -1.86 9.29 4.08
CA MET A 1 -1.53 8.31 5.14
C MET A 1 -0.08 7.91 4.99
N SER A 2 0.68 7.88 6.08
CA SER A 2 2.07 7.42 6.06
C SER A 2 2.14 5.89 6.07
N GLY A 3 3.21 5.30 5.53
CA GLY A 3 3.42 3.84 5.50
C GLY A 3 3.18 3.10 6.84
N PRO A 4 3.61 3.66 8.00
CA PRO A 4 3.33 3.06 9.32
C PRO A 4 1.85 3.08 9.72
N GLU A 5 1.11 4.14 9.36
CA GLU A 5 -0.33 4.22 9.64
C GLU A 5 -1.11 3.19 8.84
N LEU A 6 -0.73 2.99 7.57
CA LEU A 6 -1.32 1.95 6.74
C LEU A 6 -1.05 0.56 7.32
N ALA A 7 0.18 0.28 7.75
CA ALA A 7 0.50 -1.00 8.36
C ALA A 7 -0.32 -1.25 9.63
N ASN A 8 -0.47 -0.22 10.46
CA ASN A 8 -1.30 -0.30 11.66
C ASN A 8 -2.78 -0.53 11.31
N HIS A 9 -3.29 0.13 10.28
CA HIS A 9 -4.66 -0.05 9.80
C HIS A 9 -4.89 -1.46 9.24
N LEU A 10 -3.97 -1.99 8.44
CA LEU A 10 -4.03 -3.34 7.88
C LEU A 10 -3.99 -4.40 8.98
N ASN A 11 -3.05 -4.26 9.93
CA ASN A 11 -2.94 -5.15 11.08
C ASN A 11 -4.20 -5.12 11.95
N ARG A 12 -4.79 -3.93 12.18
CA ARG A 12 -6.07 -3.79 12.90
C ARG A 12 -7.23 -4.51 12.21
N ASN A 13 -7.22 -4.57 10.89
CA ASN A 13 -8.21 -5.28 10.09
C ASN A 13 -7.86 -6.77 9.87
N ASN A 14 -6.87 -7.32 10.58
CA ASN A 14 -6.36 -8.69 10.40
C ASN A 14 -5.88 -9.02 8.97
N ILE A 15 -5.53 -8.00 8.18
CA ILE A 15 -4.94 -8.18 6.85
C ILE A 15 -3.46 -8.46 7.05
N LYS A 16 -2.99 -9.59 6.54
CA LYS A 16 -1.60 -10.06 6.64
C LYS A 16 -0.88 -9.91 5.30
N THR A 17 0.44 -9.98 5.34
CA THR A 17 1.26 -10.13 4.13
C THR A 17 1.02 -11.51 3.50
N ASP A 18 1.43 -11.68 2.25
CA ASP A 18 1.37 -12.97 1.52
C ASP A 18 2.04 -14.12 2.31
N SER A 19 3.11 -13.81 3.04
CA SER A 19 3.82 -14.75 3.92
C SER A 19 3.13 -15.00 5.27
N GLY A 20 1.92 -14.46 5.49
CA GLY A 20 1.17 -14.61 6.75
C GLY A 20 1.70 -13.77 7.93
N ASN A 21 2.63 -12.84 7.67
CA ASN A 21 3.20 -11.97 8.70
C ASN A 21 2.44 -10.65 8.83
N THR A 22 2.47 -10.04 10.01
CA THR A 22 1.98 -8.68 10.24
C THR A 22 2.84 -7.65 9.52
N TYR A 23 2.24 -6.53 9.14
CA TYR A 23 2.97 -5.41 8.56
C TYR A 23 3.80 -4.73 9.65
N ALA A 24 5.13 -4.75 9.52
CA ALA A 24 6.04 -4.14 10.48
C ALA A 24 6.48 -2.76 9.96
N GLY A 25 5.84 -1.69 10.46
CA GLY A 25 6.18 -0.31 10.09
C GLY A 25 5.93 -0.01 8.61
N THR A 26 6.96 0.37 7.87
CA THR A 26 6.90 0.61 6.41
C THR A 26 7.20 -0.64 5.56
N GLN A 27 7.73 -1.69 6.20
CA GLN A 27 8.21 -2.87 5.50
C GLN A 27 7.02 -3.77 5.12
N GLY A 28 6.87 -4.01 3.81
CA GLY A 28 5.76 -4.78 3.24
C GLY A 28 4.54 -3.94 2.84
N THR A 29 4.31 -2.78 3.47
CA THR A 29 3.21 -1.88 3.12
C THR A 29 3.40 -1.24 1.76
N TYR A 30 4.61 -0.81 1.41
CA TYR A 30 4.90 -0.31 0.06
C TYR A 30 4.79 -1.40 -1.01
N SER A 31 5.21 -2.63 -0.71
CA SER A 31 5.04 -3.78 -1.61
C SER A 31 3.57 -4.09 -1.86
N LEU A 32 2.72 -4.01 -0.81
CA LEU A 32 1.27 -4.17 -0.95
C LEU A 32 0.68 -3.07 -1.82
N VAL A 33 0.97 -1.80 -1.53
CA VAL A 33 0.47 -0.65 -2.31
C VAL A 33 0.86 -0.79 -3.79
N LYS A 34 2.11 -1.20 -4.06
CA LYS A 34 2.59 -1.45 -5.43
C LYS A 34 1.89 -2.63 -6.10
N ALA A 35 1.64 -3.72 -5.37
CA ALA A 35 0.91 -4.88 -5.88
C ALA A 35 -0.54 -4.50 -6.21
N THR A 36 -1.22 -3.80 -5.30
CA THR A 36 -2.59 -3.29 -5.52
C THR A 36 -2.65 -2.32 -6.69
N TYR A 37 -1.69 -1.41 -6.81
CA TYR A 37 -1.59 -0.49 -7.95
C TYR A 37 -1.45 -1.27 -9.28
N ASN A 38 -0.53 -2.24 -9.33
CA ASN A 38 -0.32 -3.07 -10.52
C ASN A 38 -1.56 -3.89 -10.88
N GLU A 39 -2.26 -4.42 -9.89
CA GLU A 39 -3.49 -5.19 -10.11
C GLU A 39 -4.63 -4.31 -10.63
N LEU A 40 -4.80 -3.11 -10.07
CA LEU A 40 -5.79 -2.14 -10.55
C LEU A 40 -5.45 -1.67 -11.97
N MET A 41 -4.18 -1.41 -12.27
CA MET A 41 -3.73 -1.07 -13.63
C MET A 41 -3.97 -2.21 -14.61
N LYS A 42 -3.67 -3.46 -14.23
CA LYS A 42 -3.91 -4.66 -15.05
C LYS A 42 -5.39 -4.87 -15.36
N ASN A 43 -6.26 -4.55 -14.42
CA ASN A 43 -7.72 -4.64 -14.59
C ASN A 43 -8.34 -3.40 -15.26
N GLY A 44 -7.54 -2.41 -15.68
CA GLY A 44 -8.03 -1.18 -16.34
C GLY A 44 -8.65 -0.15 -15.38
N TYR A 45 -8.53 -0.35 -14.06
CA TYR A 45 -9.01 0.58 -13.03
C TYR A 45 -7.97 1.67 -12.71
N SER A 46 -7.46 2.35 -13.72
CA SER A 46 -6.41 3.38 -13.59
C SER A 46 -6.75 4.48 -12.59
N ILE A 47 -8.01 4.94 -12.55
CA ILE A 47 -8.47 5.96 -11.59
C ILE A 47 -8.37 5.47 -10.14
N ASN A 48 -8.69 4.19 -9.89
CA ASN A 48 -8.59 3.64 -8.55
C ASN A 48 -7.13 3.37 -8.16
N ALA A 49 -6.29 2.98 -9.13
CA ALA A 49 -4.86 2.85 -8.94
C ALA A 49 -4.25 4.19 -8.52
N ASP A 50 -4.65 5.28 -9.18
CA ASP A 50 -4.19 6.64 -8.87
C ASP A 50 -4.63 7.10 -7.47
N LYS A 51 -5.88 6.80 -7.07
CA LYS A 51 -6.35 7.05 -5.70
C LYS A 51 -5.52 6.33 -4.64
N VAL A 52 -5.14 5.07 -4.91
CA VAL A 52 -4.28 4.28 -4.01
C VAL A 52 -2.89 4.92 -3.94
N ALA A 53 -2.32 5.31 -5.08
CA ALA A 53 -1.02 5.98 -5.15
C ALA A 53 -1.00 7.36 -4.45
N LEU A 54 -2.09 8.13 -4.55
CA LEU A 54 -2.24 9.44 -3.92
C LEU A 54 -2.53 9.35 -2.41
N ALA A 55 -3.25 8.32 -1.97
CA ALA A 55 -3.56 8.11 -0.57
C ALA A 55 -2.33 7.70 0.27
N PHE A 56 -1.35 7.04 -0.36
CA PHE A 56 -0.14 6.52 0.25
C PHE A 56 1.11 7.22 -0.32
N VAL A 57 1.58 8.23 0.41
CA VAL A 57 2.82 8.97 0.10
C VAL A 57 3.92 8.55 1.07
N LYS A 58 5.15 8.47 0.57
CA LYS A 58 6.34 8.31 1.43
C LYS A 58 6.50 9.56 2.30
N GLU A 59 7.23 9.43 3.40
CA GLU A 59 7.53 10.55 4.31
C GLU A 59 8.27 11.71 3.62
N ASP A 60 8.93 11.42 2.49
CA ASP A 60 9.61 12.39 1.62
C ASP A 60 8.68 13.09 0.60
N GLY A 61 7.38 12.78 0.61
CA GLY A 61 6.42 13.28 -0.37
C GLY A 61 6.46 12.56 -1.73
N ALA A 62 7.45 11.70 -1.95
CA ALA A 62 7.51 10.82 -3.11
C ALA A 62 6.39 9.77 -3.10
N TYR A 63 5.88 9.43 -4.28
CA TYR A 63 4.84 8.41 -4.41
C TYR A 63 5.33 7.02 -3.97
N ALA A 64 4.47 6.28 -3.26
CA ALA A 64 4.77 4.93 -2.75
C ALA A 64 5.05 3.88 -3.85
N TYR A 65 4.70 4.13 -5.10
CA TYR A 65 4.87 3.19 -6.22
C TYR A 65 6.21 3.31 -6.97
N LEU A 66 6.99 4.37 -6.71
CA LEU A 66 8.32 4.61 -7.28
C LEU A 66 9.41 3.86 -6.52
#